data_AF-A0A1G9W693-F1
#
_entry.id   AF-A0A1G9W693-F1
#
_cell.length_a   1.000
_cell.length_b   1.000
_cell.length_c   1.000
_cell.angle_alpha   90.00
_cell.angle_beta   90.00
_cell.angle_gamma   90.00
#
_symmetry.space_group_name_H-M   'P 1'
#
loop_
_entity.id
_entity.type
_entity.pdbx_description
1 polymer ?
#
loop_
_entity_poly.entity_id
_entity_poly.type
_entity_poly.pdbx_seq_one_letter_code
_entity_poly.pdbx_strand_id
1 'polypeptide(L)'
;MGRRTEYIRNLTLSRDNLYKIKRAQYEIRMQGFTYVDEGKLVSGLNAFATVLSFAFMLPTPVTLAAGVISAMGNIGNDRALVIEVCRNGEDYLQQLEYFFDDNPQYDLIRVDLPFLEFVDEGFRIVQGNGMVTAVHTDGGWILL
;
A
#
# COMPACT_ATOMS: atom_id res chain seq x y z
N MET A 1 20.20 5.69 11.03
CA MET A 1 18.85 5.09 10.86
C MET A 1 18.14 5.90 9.81
N GLY A 2 17.51 5.24 8.82
CA GLY A 2 16.76 5.94 7.78
C GLY A 2 15.55 6.68 8.36
N ARG A 3 15.27 7.88 7.85
CA ARG A 3 14.17 8.73 8.32
C ARG A 3 12.83 8.18 7.86
N ARG A 4 11.86 8.16 8.78
CA ARG A 4 10.49 7.71 8.53
C ARG A 4 9.47 8.73 9.03
N THR A 5 8.34 8.85 8.34
CA THR A 5 7.23 9.72 8.75
C THR A 5 5.90 9.03 8.55
N GLU A 6 4.93 9.35 9.41
CA GLU A 6 3.55 8.85 9.31
C GLU A 6 2.63 9.99 8.91
N TYR A 7 1.68 9.71 8.01
CA TYR A 7 0.64 10.67 7.63
C TYR A 7 -0.57 9.97 7.01
N ILE A 8 -1.67 10.71 6.92
CA ILE A 8 -2.91 10.24 6.29
C ILE A 8 -3.07 10.93 4.94
N ARG A 9 -3.48 10.17 3.92
CA ARG A 9 -3.84 10.71 2.61
C ARG A 9 -5.18 10.18 2.15
N ASN A 10 -6.07 11.09 1.76
CA ASN A 10 -7.34 10.73 1.13
C ASN A 10 -7.07 10.25 -0.31
N LEU A 11 -7.48 9.01 -0.61
CA LEU A 11 -7.40 8.42 -1.95
C LEU A 11 -8.78 7.98 -2.42
N THR A 12 -9.04 8.16 -3.72
CA THR A 12 -10.18 7.56 -4.41
C THR A 12 -9.75 6.23 -5.01
N LEU A 13 -10.38 5.13 -4.58
CA LEU A 13 -9.99 3.77 -4.94
C LEU A 13 -11.18 2.97 -5.44
N SER A 14 -10.97 2.22 -6.52
CA SER A 14 -11.84 1.13 -6.93
C SER A 14 -11.44 -0.17 -6.21
N ARG A 15 -12.28 -1.19 -6.32
CA ARG A 15 -11.95 -2.56 -5.89
C ARG A 15 -10.66 -3.09 -6.54
N ASP A 16 -10.46 -2.85 -7.84
CA ASP A 16 -9.25 -3.28 -8.55
C ASP A 16 -8.00 -2.57 -8.02
N ASN A 17 -8.10 -1.28 -7.70
CA ASN A 17 -7.00 -0.55 -7.07
C ASN A 17 -6.64 -1.17 -5.71
N LEU A 18 -7.63 -1.46 -4.85
CA LEU A 18 -7.40 -2.08 -3.55
C LEU A 18 -6.69 -3.42 -3.67
N TYR A 19 -7.19 -4.30 -4.56
CA TYR A 19 -6.58 -5.59 -4.83
C TYR A 19 -5.10 -5.45 -5.24
N LYS A 20 -4.82 -4.56 -6.20
CA LYS A 20 -3.45 -4.34 -6.69
C LYS A 20 -2.54 -3.76 -5.62
N ILE A 21 -3.02 -2.80 -4.81
CA ILE A 21 -2.23 -2.20 -3.72
C ILE A 21 -1.92 -3.27 -2.67
N LYS A 22 -2.93 -4.04 -2.24
CA LYS A 22 -2.76 -5.12 -1.27
C LYS A 22 -1.74 -6.15 -1.76
N ARG A 23 -1.86 -6.60 -3.01
CA ARG A 23 -0.93 -7.58 -3.59
C ARG A 23 0.48 -7.01 -3.77
N ALA A 24 0.62 -5.75 -4.16
CA ALA A 24 1.92 -5.08 -4.24
C ALA A 24 2.59 -4.96 -2.85
N GLN A 25 1.83 -4.57 -1.82
CA GLN A 25 2.32 -4.49 -0.46
C GLN A 25 2.72 -5.87 0.09
N TYR A 26 1.95 -6.92 -0.24
CA TYR A 26 2.32 -8.30 0.08
C TYR A 26 3.69 -8.67 -0.52
N GLU A 27 3.96 -8.32 -1.79
CA GLU A 27 5.27 -8.57 -2.40
C GLU A 27 6.38 -7.76 -1.73
N ILE A 28 6.14 -6.49 -1.38
CA ILE A 28 7.07 -5.67 -0.59
C ILE A 28 7.37 -6.34 0.76
N ARG A 29 6.36 -6.82 1.47
CA ARG A 29 6.55 -7.50 2.77
C ARG A 29 7.33 -8.80 2.61
N MET A 30 6.96 -9.64 1.65
CA MET A 30 7.54 -10.97 1.48
C MET A 30 8.94 -10.90 0.87
N GLN A 31 9.09 -10.24 -0.28
CA GLN A 31 10.34 -10.19 -1.02
C GLN A 31 11.23 -9.02 -0.63
N GLY A 32 10.65 -7.91 -0.16
CA GLY A 32 11.43 -6.76 0.32
C GLY A 32 11.91 -6.93 1.76
N PHE A 33 10.98 -7.20 2.68
CA PHE A 33 11.29 -7.18 4.12
C PHE A 33 11.51 -8.56 4.75
N THR A 34 10.94 -9.66 4.22
CA THR A 34 11.01 -11.00 4.85
C THR A 34 12.12 -11.86 4.28
N TYR A 35 12.15 -12.08 2.97
CA TYR A 35 13.15 -12.89 2.28
C TYR A 35 14.29 -12.08 1.67
N VAL A 36 14.05 -10.80 1.35
CA VAL A 36 15.03 -9.87 0.75
C VAL A 36 15.57 -10.40 -0.59
N ASP A 37 14.69 -10.48 -1.59
CA ASP A 37 14.97 -10.94 -2.94
C ASP A 37 14.49 -9.89 -3.95
N GLU A 38 15.41 -9.04 -4.40
CA GLU A 38 15.10 -7.91 -5.32
C GLU A 38 14.54 -8.40 -6.66
N GLY A 39 15.08 -9.49 -7.20
CA GLY A 39 14.64 -10.03 -8.49
C GLY A 39 13.19 -10.52 -8.42
N LYS A 40 12.83 -11.25 -7.35
CA LYS A 40 11.44 -11.66 -7.11
C LYS A 40 10.55 -10.46 -6.80
N LEU A 41 11.03 -9.47 -6.05
CA LEU A 41 10.27 -8.26 -5.76
C LEU A 41 9.91 -7.50 -7.05
N VAL A 42 10.87 -7.29 -7.96
CA VAL A 42 10.61 -6.66 -9.25
C VAL A 42 9.59 -7.46 -10.06
N SER A 43 9.73 -8.79 -10.11
CA SER A 43 8.80 -9.67 -10.83
C SER A 43 7.38 -9.59 -10.26
N GLY A 44 7.23 -9.63 -8.94
CA GLY A 44 5.94 -9.51 -8.26
C GLY A 44 5.29 -8.14 -8.45
N LEU A 45 6.07 -7.06 -8.36
CA LEU A 45 5.58 -5.70 -8.54
C LEU A 45 5.15 -5.39 -9.98
N ASN A 46 5.73 -6.05 -10.99
CA ASN A 46 5.33 -5.87 -12.40
C ASN A 46 3.84 -6.19 -12.63
N ALA A 47 3.28 -7.17 -11.91
CA ALA A 47 1.86 -7.53 -12.03
C ALA A 47 0.91 -6.41 -11.55
N PHE A 48 1.44 -5.43 -10.79
CA PHE A 48 0.66 -4.38 -10.13
C PHE A 48 1.17 -2.97 -10.46
N ALA A 49 1.90 -2.83 -11.58
CA ALA A 49 2.59 -1.59 -11.95
C ALA A 49 1.68 -0.35 -12.00
N THR A 50 0.40 -0.53 -12.33
CA THR A 50 -0.56 0.59 -12.50
C THR A 50 -0.86 1.36 -11.22
N VAL A 51 -0.60 0.79 -10.03
CA VAL A 51 -0.87 1.46 -8.75
C VAL A 51 0.36 2.02 -8.06
N LEU A 52 1.56 1.72 -8.58
CA LEU A 52 2.80 1.99 -7.84
C LEU A 52 3.04 3.47 -7.58
N SER A 53 2.85 4.31 -8.61
CA SER A 53 3.10 5.75 -8.52
C SER A 53 2.25 6.43 -7.45
N PHE A 54 0.95 6.14 -7.39
CA PHE A 54 0.06 6.81 -6.46
C PHE A 54 0.00 6.14 -5.09
N ALA A 55 0.19 4.82 -4.99
CA ALA A 55 0.13 4.13 -3.70
C ALA A 55 1.49 4.11 -2.98
N PHE A 56 2.60 3.93 -3.71
CA PHE A 56 3.94 3.71 -3.15
C PHE A 56 4.96 4.80 -3.54
N MET A 57 4.52 5.88 -4.20
CA MET A 57 5.33 7.05 -4.63
C MET A 57 6.39 6.80 -5.71
N LEU A 58 6.82 5.56 -5.91
CA LEU A 58 7.79 5.20 -6.95
C LEU A 58 7.09 4.56 -8.15
N PRO A 59 7.29 5.09 -9.38
CA PRO A 59 6.43 4.75 -10.52
C PRO A 59 6.75 3.42 -11.18
N THR A 60 7.95 2.84 -10.96
CA THR A 60 8.35 1.59 -11.62
C THR A 60 8.66 0.48 -10.62
N PRO A 61 8.40 -0.78 -10.99
CA PRO A 61 8.78 -1.95 -10.18
C PRO A 61 10.26 -1.96 -9.78
N VAL A 62 11.16 -1.62 -10.71
CA VAL A 62 12.61 -1.58 -10.47
C VAL A 62 12.97 -0.51 -9.44
N THR A 63 12.49 0.72 -9.63
CA THR A 63 12.78 1.82 -8.69
C THR A 63 12.23 1.53 -7.30
N LEU A 64 11.02 0.96 -7.22
CA LEU A 64 10.40 0.62 -5.95
C LEU A 64 11.15 -0.50 -5.24
N ALA A 65 11.53 -1.56 -5.96
CA ALA A 65 12.32 -2.64 -5.39
C ALA A 65 13.66 -2.14 -4.84
N ALA A 66 14.40 -1.34 -5.61
CA ALA A 66 15.66 -0.75 -5.17
C ALA A 66 15.49 0.11 -3.90
N GLY A 67 14.42 0.93 -3.83
CA GLY A 67 14.10 1.73 -2.64
C GLY A 67 13.82 0.85 -1.42
N VAL A 68 13.03 -0.21 -1.57
CA VAL A 68 12.72 -1.16 -0.48
C VAL A 68 13.96 -1.90 0.01
N ILE A 69 14.83 -2.34 -0.89
CA ILE A 69 16.10 -3.02 -0.53
C ILE A 69 17.06 -2.04 0.16
N SER A 70 17.12 -0.78 -0.28
CA SER A 70 17.88 0.27 0.39
C SER A 70 17.36 0.50 1.83
N ALA A 71 16.04 0.57 2.01
CA ALA A 71 15.43 0.73 3.32
C ALA A 71 15.78 -0.45 4.26
N MET A 72 15.87 -1.68 3.74
CA MET A 72 16.32 -2.83 4.51
C MET A 72 17.75 -2.69 5.05
N GLY A 73 18.66 -2.05 4.31
CA GLY A 73 19.99 -1.71 4.81
C GLY A 73 19.97 -0.72 5.99
N ASN A 74 18.93 0.12 6.05
CA ASN A 74 18.77 1.20 7.03
C ASN A 74 17.77 0.88 8.16
N ILE A 75 17.10 -0.27 8.10
CA ILE A 75 15.94 -0.58 8.96
C ILE A 75 16.33 -0.89 10.41
N GLY A 76 17.57 -1.35 10.63
CA GLY A 76 18.07 -1.72 11.95
C GLY A 76 17.23 -2.83 12.60
N ASN A 77 16.91 -2.65 13.88
CA ASN A 77 16.12 -3.61 14.66
C ASN A 77 14.60 -3.51 14.40
N ASP A 78 14.14 -2.52 13.64
CA ASP A 78 12.70 -2.25 13.44
C ASP A 78 12.07 -3.13 12.35
N ARG A 79 12.83 -4.09 11.81
CA ARG A 79 12.38 -4.97 10.73
C ARG A 79 11.06 -5.67 11.07
N ALA A 80 10.94 -6.22 12.28
CA ALA A 80 9.73 -6.91 12.72
C ALA A 80 8.53 -5.95 12.79
N LEU A 81 8.75 -4.71 13.26
CA LEU A 81 7.73 -3.67 13.31
C LEU A 81 7.24 -3.32 11.90
N VAL A 82 8.15 -3.11 10.95
CA VAL A 82 7.79 -2.79 9.55
C VAL A 82 7.00 -3.92 8.90
N ILE A 83 7.39 -5.18 9.12
CA ILE A 83 6.65 -6.34 8.64
C ILE A 83 5.22 -6.35 9.20
N GLU A 84 5.07 -6.04 10.48
CA GLU A 84 3.76 -5.95 11.13
C GLU A 84 2.91 -4.81 10.57
N VAL A 85 3.51 -3.64 10.34
CA VAL A 85 2.85 -2.50 9.68
C VAL A 85 2.34 -2.90 8.28
N CYS A 86 3.15 -3.62 7.50
CA CYS A 86 2.71 -4.13 6.20
C CYS A 86 1.49 -5.07 6.33
N ARG A 87 1.49 -5.98 7.31
CA ARG A 87 0.35 -6.88 7.56
C ARG A 87 -0.91 -6.12 7.93
N ASN A 88 -0.81 -5.18 8.85
CA ASN A 88 -1.94 -4.33 9.26
C ASN A 88 -2.53 -3.57 8.07
N GLY A 89 -1.67 -3.04 7.19
CA GLY A 89 -2.14 -2.41 5.96
C GLY A 89 -2.78 -3.38 4.98
N GLU A 90 -2.23 -4.59 4.82
CA GLU A 90 -2.81 -5.65 3.97
C GLU A 90 -4.19 -6.07 4.47
N ASP A 91 -4.34 -6.28 5.78
CA ASP A 91 -5.60 -6.67 6.42
C ASP A 91 -6.65 -5.56 6.26
N TYR A 92 -6.27 -4.30 6.45
CA TYR A 92 -7.18 -3.18 6.23
C TYR A 92 -7.61 -3.05 4.77
N LEU A 93 -6.69 -3.18 3.82
CA LEU A 93 -7.03 -3.18 2.39
C LEU A 93 -7.96 -4.34 2.03
N GLN A 94 -7.77 -5.51 2.64
CA GLN A 94 -8.66 -6.65 2.48
C GLN A 94 -10.08 -6.37 3.02
N GLN A 95 -10.20 -5.68 4.15
CA GLN A 95 -11.51 -5.26 4.69
C GLN A 95 -12.22 -4.30 3.73
N LEU A 96 -11.49 -3.39 3.08
CA LEU A 96 -12.06 -2.50 2.06
C LEU A 96 -12.51 -3.27 0.80
N GLU A 97 -11.82 -4.35 0.43
CA GLU A 97 -12.30 -5.24 -0.63
C GLU A 97 -13.61 -5.93 -0.23
N TYR A 98 -13.71 -6.43 1.01
CA TYR A 98 -14.94 -7.04 1.51
C TYR A 98 -16.09 -6.03 1.59
N PHE A 99 -15.80 -4.76 1.90
CA PHE A 99 -16.80 -3.70 1.83
C PHE A 99 -17.45 -3.61 0.44
N PHE A 100 -16.67 -3.73 -0.64
CA PHE A 100 -17.20 -3.77 -2.01
C PHE A 100 -17.99 -5.05 -2.31
N ASP A 101 -17.60 -6.19 -1.74
CA ASP A 101 -18.35 -7.44 -1.88
C ASP A 101 -19.72 -7.35 -1.20
N ASP A 102 -19.78 -6.73 -0.03
CA ASP A 102 -21.01 -6.54 0.75
C ASP A 102 -21.88 -5.39 0.18
N ASN A 103 -21.29 -4.47 -0.59
CA ASN A 103 -21.96 -3.29 -1.16
C ASN A 103 -21.71 -3.17 -2.68
N PRO A 104 -22.24 -4.08 -3.49
CA PRO A 104 -21.96 -4.14 -4.94
C PRO A 104 -22.48 -2.94 -5.72
N GLN A 105 -23.34 -2.10 -5.12
CA GLN A 105 -23.81 -0.85 -5.72
C GLN A 105 -22.75 0.26 -5.75
N TYR A 106 -21.62 0.10 -5.04
CA TYR A 106 -20.53 1.06 -5.03
C TYR A 106 -19.39 0.64 -5.96
N ASP A 107 -18.88 1.57 -6.75
CA ASP A 107 -17.79 1.37 -7.71
C ASP A 107 -16.47 2.02 -7.25
N LEU A 108 -16.56 3.09 -6.43
CA LEU A 108 -15.42 3.79 -5.83
C LEU A 108 -15.66 4.08 -4.35
N ILE A 109 -14.57 4.14 -3.59
CA ILE A 109 -14.52 4.68 -2.23
C ILE A 109 -13.53 5.84 -2.17
N ARG A 110 -13.80 6.84 -1.32
CA ARG A 110 -12.78 7.74 -0.79
C ARG A 110 -12.40 7.26 0.58
N VAL A 111 -11.10 7.08 0.79
CA VAL A 111 -10.56 6.56 2.04
C VAL A 111 -9.37 7.39 2.47
N ASP A 112 -9.38 7.78 3.74
CA ASP A 112 -8.24 8.32 4.44
C ASP A 112 -7.33 7.16 4.81
N LEU A 113 -6.25 6.99 4.04
CA LEU A 113 -5.28 5.91 4.22
C LEU A 113 -4.05 6.40 4.99
N PRO A 114 -3.74 5.79 6.15
CA PRO A 114 -2.48 6.01 6.86
C PRO A 114 -1.31 5.35 6.15
N PHE A 115 -0.21 6.09 6.00
CA PHE A 115 1.01 5.65 5.35
C PHE A 115 2.22 5.83 6.27
N LEU A 116 3.10 4.82 6.27
CA LEU A 116 4.47 4.93 6.76
C LEU A 116 5.37 5.19 5.56
N GLU A 117 5.98 6.37 5.51
CA GLU A 117 6.90 6.75 4.45
C GLU A 117 8.35 6.59 4.88
N PHE A 118 9.14 5.95 4.02
CA PHE A 118 10.58 5.83 4.08
C PHE A 118 11.17 7.02 3.30
N VAL A 119 11.40 8.12 4.02
CA VAL A 119 11.59 9.43 3.39
C VAL A 119 12.89 9.50 2.59
N ASP A 120 13.92 8.79 3.04
CA ASP A 120 15.23 8.80 2.38
C ASP A 120 15.21 7.90 1.12
N GLU A 121 14.37 6.87 1.10
CA GLU A 121 14.18 5.96 -0.03
C GLU A 121 13.03 6.35 -0.97
N GLY A 122 12.22 7.33 -0.59
CA GLY A 122 11.18 7.93 -1.43
C GLY A 122 9.95 7.06 -1.70
N PHE A 123 9.69 6.05 -0.86
CA PHE A 123 8.50 5.19 -0.95
C PHE A 123 7.73 5.16 0.36
N ARG A 124 6.51 4.62 0.31
CA ARG A 124 5.64 4.46 1.48
C ARG A 124 4.89 3.13 1.45
N ILE A 125 4.41 2.69 2.60
CA ILE A 125 3.54 1.53 2.76
C ILE A 125 2.26 1.93 3.51
N VAL A 126 1.16 1.23 3.26
CA VAL A 126 -0.09 1.40 3.99
C VAL A 126 0.06 0.80 5.38
N GLN A 127 -0.32 1.53 6.43
CA GLN A 127 -0.24 1.06 7.82
C GLN A 127 -1.51 0.37 8.32
N GLY A 128 -2.64 0.60 7.64
CA GLY A 128 -3.97 0.16 8.08
C GLY A 128 -4.70 1.21 8.92
N ASN A 129 -5.81 0.83 9.55
CA ASN A 129 -6.65 1.70 10.40
C ASN A 129 -7.10 3.02 9.72
N GLY A 130 -7.38 2.97 8.42
CA GLY A 130 -7.94 4.11 7.70
C GLY A 130 -9.42 4.31 7.95
N MET A 131 -9.99 5.33 7.32
CA MET A 131 -11.41 5.65 7.41
C MET A 131 -12.01 5.90 6.02
N VAL A 132 -13.11 5.20 5.70
CA VAL A 132 -13.89 5.50 4.49
C VAL A 132 -14.65 6.81 4.75
N THR A 133 -14.48 7.78 3.87
CA THR A 133 -15.05 9.14 3.99
C THR A 133 -16.18 9.39 3.00
N ALA A 134 -16.20 8.64 1.89
CA ALA A 134 -17.29 8.69 0.93
C ALA A 134 -17.34 7.41 0.10
N VAL A 135 -18.50 7.14 -0.49
CA VAL A 135 -18.73 6.06 -1.46
C VAL A 135 -19.35 6.65 -2.73
N HIS A 136 -19.08 6.06 -3.88
CA HIS A 136 -19.65 6.48 -5.15
C HIS A 136 -20.68 5.46 -5.64
N THR A 137 -21.74 5.97 -6.25
CA THR A 137 -22.80 5.21 -6.93
C THR A 137 -23.03 5.80 -8.32
N ASP A 138 -23.87 5.18 -9.13
CA ASP A 138 -24.37 5.78 -10.38
C ASP A 138 -25.00 7.17 -10.17
N GLY A 139 -25.53 7.45 -8.97
CA GLY A 139 -26.11 8.73 -8.57
C GLY A 139 -25.10 9.77 -8.07
N GLY A 140 -23.82 9.43 -8.01
CA GLY A 140 -22.74 10.28 -7.52
C GLY A 140 -22.22 9.90 -6.13
N TRP A 141 -21.55 10.85 -5.48
CA TRP A 141 -20.87 10.66 -4.20
C TRP A 141 -21.82 10.79 -3.00
N ILE A 142 -21.71 9.85 -2.07
CA ILE A 142 -22.37 9.84 -0.77
C ILE A 142 -21.28 9.99 0.30
N LEU A 143 -21.37 11.04 1.11
CA LEU A 143 -20.47 11.25 2.25
C LEU A 143 -20.92 10.37 3.43
N LEU A 144 -19.95 9.84 4.17
CA LEU A 144 -20.17 9.01 5.36
C LEU A 144 -19.90 9.77 6.66
#